data_AF-A0A2V7GRC1-F1
#
_entry.id   AF-A0A2V7GRC1-F1
#
_cell.length_a   1.000
_cell.length_b   1.000
_cell.length_c   1.000
_cell.angle_alpha   90.00
_cell.angle_beta   90.00
_cell.angle_gamma   90.00
#
_symmetry.space_group_name_H-M   'P 1'
#
loop_
_entity.id
_entity.type
_entity.pdbx_description
1 polymer ?
#
loop_
_entity_poly.entity_id
_entity_poly.type
_entity_poly.pdbx_seq_one_letter_code
_entity_poly.pdbx_strand_id
1 'polypeptide(L)'
;MPSPELLEEAERQMVVCNACRYCEGFCAVFPAMERRRSFSGGDLTYLANLCFDCRACFYACQYAPPHEFAINVPKLFAELRADTYRDYSWPRLLSSLYRRGGLAAGLISALGAAAVLFLVFLVRGPEVLFSAHVREGAFYRVVPYLAMVLPALAMTLYGLAVLLMGTIRFWRDTHGSLGELFDPRAFLRATEDAFSLRYLAGGGAGCNYPDAAFSHARRWLHHLVFYGFLLDLASTTVAAIYDHFLGWTAPYPLLSWPVALGTIGGVMLLIGTGGLLYLKWRSDEEPAEGRMAAMDVAFLALLLLTSLTGLLLLALRDTPAMGTLLGIHLGVVAALFITLPYGKFAHLFYRYAALIRNAIEERADAATAD
;
A
#
# COMPACT_ATOMS: atom_id res chain seq x y z
N MET A 1 13.98 14.26 -6.43
CA MET A 1 13.06 15.30 -5.94
C MET A 1 12.12 15.59 -7.09
N PRO A 2 10.87 16.00 -6.79
CA PRO A 2 9.92 16.42 -7.82
C PRO A 2 10.52 17.49 -8.74
N SER A 3 10.01 17.61 -9.97
CA SER A 3 10.51 18.62 -10.90
C SER A 3 10.27 20.04 -10.35
N PRO A 4 11.14 21.02 -10.67
CA PRO A 4 10.95 22.41 -10.25
C PRO A 4 9.59 22.96 -10.68
N GLU A 5 9.15 22.65 -11.91
CA GLU A 5 7.85 23.05 -12.46
C GLU A 5 6.67 22.52 -11.63
N LEU A 6 6.74 21.26 -11.17
CA LEU A 6 5.69 20.66 -10.35
C LEU A 6 5.65 21.28 -8.95
N LEU A 7 6.81 21.63 -8.38
CA LEU A 7 6.89 22.30 -7.09
C LEU A 7 6.35 23.74 -7.18
N GLU A 8 6.67 24.47 -8.25
CA GLU A 8 6.16 25.82 -8.49
C GLU A 8 4.63 25.81 -8.65
N GLU A 9 4.10 24.87 -9.44
CA GLU A 9 2.64 24.72 -9.58
C GLU A 9 1.98 24.31 -8.26
N ALA A 10 2.63 23.46 -7.47
CA ALA A 10 2.11 23.06 -6.17
C ALA A 10 2.11 24.21 -5.17
N GLU A 11 3.17 25.03 -5.14
CA GLU A 11 3.22 26.26 -4.36
C GLU A 11 2.12 27.23 -4.78
N ARG A 12 1.94 27.47 -6.09
CA ARG A 12 0.89 28.35 -6.61
C ARG A 12 -0.49 27.93 -6.11
N GLN A 13 -0.86 26.66 -6.26
CA GLN A 13 -2.16 26.18 -5.81
C GLN A 13 -2.29 26.26 -4.28
N MET A 14 -1.25 25.96 -3.51
CA MET A 14 -1.30 26.07 -2.06
C MET A 14 -1.45 27.51 -1.58
N VAL A 15 -0.80 28.48 -2.24
CA VAL A 15 -0.99 29.92 -1.96
C VAL A 15 -2.44 30.33 -2.21
N VAL A 16 -3.03 29.93 -3.35
CA VAL A 16 -4.44 30.21 -3.64
C VAL A 16 -5.37 29.54 -2.62
N CYS A 17 -5.12 28.27 -2.27
CA CYS A 17 -5.92 27.55 -1.28
C CYS A 17 -5.84 28.19 0.12
N ASN A 18 -4.64 28.61 0.55
CA ASN A 18 -4.42 29.25 1.84
C ASN A 18 -5.03 30.66 1.92
N ALA A 19 -5.10 31.38 0.80
CA ALA A 19 -5.79 32.66 0.72
C ALA A 19 -7.32 32.50 0.73
N CYS A 20 -7.85 31.52 0.00
CA CYS A 20 -9.29 31.31 -0.17
C CYS A 20 -9.97 30.64 1.04
N ARG A 21 -9.33 29.62 1.63
CA ARG A 21 -9.79 28.84 2.80
C ARG A 21 -11.19 28.19 2.73
N TYR A 22 -11.87 28.25 1.58
CA TYR A 22 -13.21 27.65 1.42
C TYR A 22 -13.25 26.14 1.75
N CYS A 23 -12.15 25.42 1.48
CA CYS A 23 -12.07 23.98 1.66
C CYS A 23 -11.70 23.51 3.09
N GLU A 24 -11.54 24.43 4.06
CA GLU A 24 -11.08 24.13 5.42
C GLU A 24 -11.91 23.04 6.11
N GLY A 25 -13.25 23.11 6.00
CA GLY A 25 -14.16 22.11 6.57
C GLY A 25 -14.24 20.79 5.79
N PHE A 26 -13.68 20.71 4.59
CA PHE A 26 -13.78 19.53 3.70
C PHE A 26 -12.52 18.67 3.72
N CYS A 27 -11.35 19.29 3.95
CA CYS A 27 -10.06 18.64 3.78
C CYS A 27 -9.36 18.45 5.14
N ALA A 28 -9.20 17.20 5.56
CA ALA A 28 -8.50 16.88 6.81
C ALA A 28 -6.99 17.25 6.81
N VAL A 29 -6.43 17.61 5.65
CA VAL A 29 -5.05 18.11 5.52
C VAL A 29 -4.97 19.62 5.69
N PHE A 30 -6.09 20.34 5.56
CA PHE A 30 -6.12 21.79 5.58
C PHE A 30 -5.51 22.39 6.85
N PRO A 31 -5.78 21.87 8.07
CA PRO A 31 -5.15 22.36 9.29
C PRO A 31 -3.61 22.28 9.25
N ALA A 32 -3.05 21.28 8.57
CA ALA A 32 -1.60 21.19 8.37
C ALA A 32 -1.10 22.22 7.34
N MET A 33 -1.89 22.50 6.31
CA MET A 33 -1.54 23.45 5.26
C MET A 33 -1.52 24.90 5.78
N GLU A 34 -2.51 25.31 6.57
CA GLU A 34 -2.63 26.70 7.07
C GLU A 34 -1.56 27.12 8.09
N ARG A 35 -0.85 26.15 8.70
CA ARG A 35 0.33 26.41 9.54
C ARG A 35 1.46 27.10 8.78
N ARG A 36 1.46 26.98 7.45
CA ARG A 36 2.52 27.47 6.57
C ARG A 36 2.11 28.80 5.94
N ARG A 37 3.05 29.75 5.92
CA ARG A 37 2.93 31.03 5.19
C ARG A 37 3.58 31.00 3.81
N SER A 38 4.56 30.11 3.64
CA SER A 38 5.29 29.80 2.40
C SER A 38 5.40 28.29 2.28
N PHE A 39 5.46 27.76 1.05
CA PHE A 39 5.42 26.32 0.81
C PHE A 39 6.73 25.85 0.21
N SER A 40 7.66 25.40 1.06
CA SER A 40 8.90 24.79 0.57
C SER A 40 8.63 23.44 -0.12
N GLY A 41 9.58 22.95 -0.92
CA GLY A 41 9.47 21.62 -1.53
C GLY A 41 9.30 20.48 -0.50
N GLY A 42 9.89 20.62 0.68
CA GLY A 42 9.70 19.70 1.81
C GLY A 42 8.27 19.76 2.37
N ASP A 43 7.70 20.95 2.51
CA ASP A 43 6.31 21.14 2.95
C ASP A 43 5.32 20.54 1.96
N LEU A 44 5.50 20.80 0.67
CA LEU A 44 4.65 20.27 -0.40
C LEU A 44 4.72 18.74 -0.45
N THR A 45 5.92 18.17 -0.31
CA THR A 45 6.12 16.72 -0.23
C THR A 45 5.44 16.12 0.99
N TYR A 46 5.53 16.77 2.15
CA TYR A 46 4.85 16.37 3.38
C TYR A 46 3.33 16.39 3.22
N LEU A 47 2.75 17.53 2.80
CA LEU A 47 1.30 17.71 2.63
C LEU A 47 0.72 16.73 1.61
N ALA A 48 1.44 16.47 0.51
CA ALA A 48 1.04 15.49 -0.49
C ALA A 48 0.93 14.08 0.09
N ASN A 49 1.83 13.68 0.99
CA ASN A 49 1.82 12.35 1.63
C ASN A 49 0.88 12.27 2.85
N LEU A 50 0.57 13.39 3.49
CA LEU A 50 -0.52 13.51 4.47
C LEU A 50 -1.90 13.39 3.81
N CYS A 51 -2.03 13.78 2.54
CA CYS A 51 -3.28 13.72 1.80
C CYS A 51 -3.75 12.28 1.47
N PHE A 52 -5.04 12.03 1.73
CA PHE A 52 -5.72 10.74 1.48
C PHE A 52 -6.47 10.67 0.15
N ASP A 53 -6.34 11.70 -0.70
CA ASP A 53 -6.99 11.74 -2.01
C ASP A 53 -8.53 11.62 -1.91
N CYS A 54 -9.10 12.35 -0.95
CA CYS A 54 -10.53 12.32 -0.64
C CYS A 54 -11.39 13.06 -1.69
N ARG A 55 -10.76 13.90 -2.52
CA ARG A 55 -11.34 14.72 -3.60
C ARG A 55 -12.42 15.73 -3.20
N ALA A 56 -12.80 15.79 -1.91
CA ALA A 56 -13.75 16.78 -1.40
C ALA A 56 -13.36 18.23 -1.72
N CYS A 57 -12.07 18.56 -1.61
CA CYS A 57 -11.58 19.88 -1.97
C CYS A 57 -11.73 20.20 -3.46
N PHE A 58 -11.71 19.21 -4.36
CA PHE A 58 -11.91 19.45 -5.79
C PHE A 58 -13.37 19.77 -6.11
N TYR A 59 -14.31 18.93 -5.65
CA TYR A 59 -15.74 19.13 -5.92
C TYR A 59 -16.34 20.35 -5.22
N ALA A 60 -15.72 20.83 -4.14
CA ALA A 60 -16.13 22.06 -3.46
C ALA A 60 -15.45 23.33 -4.03
N CYS A 61 -14.40 23.21 -4.85
CA CYS A 61 -13.59 24.35 -5.24
C CYS A 61 -14.27 25.22 -6.30
N GLN A 62 -14.44 26.50 -6.00
CA GLN A 62 -14.94 27.51 -6.95
C GLN A 62 -13.95 27.80 -8.10
N TYR A 63 -12.68 27.42 -7.90
CA TYR A 63 -11.58 27.63 -8.82
C TYR A 63 -11.08 26.33 -9.48
N ALA A 64 -11.83 25.22 -9.34
CA ALA A 64 -11.57 24.01 -10.12
C ALA A 64 -11.73 24.31 -11.62
N PRO A 65 -11.09 23.52 -12.51
CA PRO A 65 -11.33 23.65 -13.94
C PRO A 65 -12.84 23.63 -14.25
N PRO A 66 -13.29 24.41 -15.26
CA PRO A 66 -12.50 25.17 -16.24
C PRO A 66 -12.09 26.59 -15.81
N HIS A 67 -12.18 26.96 -14.52
CA HIS A 67 -11.73 28.27 -14.04
C HIS A 67 -10.25 28.52 -14.37
N GLU A 68 -9.84 29.77 -14.63
CA GLU A 68 -8.49 30.13 -15.06
C GLU A 68 -7.38 29.69 -14.09
N PHE A 69 -7.68 29.66 -12.79
CA PHE A 69 -6.75 29.17 -11.76
C PHE A 69 -6.56 27.65 -11.79
N ALA A 70 -7.47 26.90 -12.40
CA ALA A 70 -7.41 25.45 -12.62
C ALA A 70 -6.97 24.63 -11.39
N ILE A 71 -7.52 24.94 -10.20
CA ILE A 71 -7.11 24.32 -8.94
C ILE A 71 -7.54 22.85 -8.90
N ASN A 72 -6.58 21.94 -8.79
CA ASN A 72 -6.82 20.50 -8.71
C ASN A 72 -5.82 19.85 -7.75
N VAL A 73 -6.02 20.12 -6.46
CA VAL A 73 -5.16 19.63 -5.37
C VAL A 73 -5.05 18.10 -5.32
N PRO A 74 -6.13 17.30 -5.51
CA PRO A 74 -6.01 15.85 -5.50
C PRO A 74 -5.06 15.31 -6.56
N LYS A 75 -5.17 15.81 -7.80
CA LYS A 75 -4.29 15.43 -8.92
C LYS A 75 -2.85 15.88 -8.66
N LEU A 76 -2.65 17.15 -8.33
CA LEU A 76 -1.34 17.73 -8.02
C LEU A 76 -0.61 16.95 -6.92
N PHE A 77 -1.29 16.65 -5.82
CA PHE A 77 -0.70 15.87 -4.72
C PHE A 77 -0.52 14.39 -5.09
N ALA A 78 -1.31 13.84 -6.01
CA ALA A 78 -1.07 12.51 -6.56
C ALA A 78 0.20 12.47 -7.43
N GLU A 79 0.48 13.52 -8.19
CA GLU A 79 1.73 13.67 -8.95
C GLU A 79 2.94 13.77 -8.03
N LEU A 80 2.88 14.64 -7.00
CA LEU A 80 3.95 14.76 -5.99
C LEU A 80 4.22 13.46 -5.25
N ARG A 81 3.18 12.69 -4.90
CA ARG A 81 3.33 11.36 -4.30
C ARG A 81 3.98 10.36 -5.27
N ALA A 82 3.63 10.39 -6.55
CA ALA A 82 4.25 9.52 -7.55
C ALA A 82 5.77 9.78 -7.63
N ASP A 83 6.17 11.05 -7.59
CA ASP A 83 7.59 11.44 -7.59
C ASP A 83 8.26 11.10 -6.25
N THR A 84 7.57 11.31 -5.11
CA THR A 84 8.02 10.87 -3.78
C THR A 84 8.40 9.38 -3.80
N TYR A 85 7.49 8.50 -4.25
CA TYR A 85 7.74 7.06 -4.18
C TYR A 85 8.90 6.64 -5.08
N ARG A 86 9.11 7.35 -6.19
CA ARG A 86 10.26 7.14 -7.08
C ARG A 86 11.58 7.64 -6.48
N ASP A 87 11.57 8.79 -5.83
CA ASP A 87 12.79 9.48 -5.39
C ASP A 87 13.39 8.94 -4.10
N TYR A 88 12.52 8.46 -3.22
CA TYR A 88 12.90 7.86 -1.95
C TYR A 88 13.10 6.34 -2.05
N SER A 89 12.77 5.71 -3.18
CA SER A 89 13.13 4.32 -3.44
C SER A 89 14.56 4.17 -3.97
N TRP A 90 15.18 3.05 -3.61
CA TRP A 90 16.53 2.67 -4.03
C TRP A 90 16.56 1.21 -4.49
N PRO A 91 17.35 0.85 -5.51
CA PRO A 91 18.01 1.73 -6.48
C PRO A 91 17.00 2.35 -7.46
N ARG A 92 17.27 3.57 -7.93
CA ARG A 92 16.36 4.35 -8.80
C ARG A 92 16.06 3.70 -10.15
N LEU A 93 16.94 2.81 -10.63
CA LEU A 93 16.73 2.08 -11.88
C LEU A 93 15.49 1.18 -11.80
N LEU A 94 15.30 0.51 -10.65
CA LEU A 94 14.18 -0.39 -10.43
C LEU A 94 12.86 0.37 -10.26
N SER A 95 12.88 1.54 -9.61
CA SER A 95 11.67 2.38 -9.51
C SER A 95 11.22 2.94 -10.85
N SER A 96 12.16 3.21 -11.77
CA SER A 96 11.86 3.60 -13.15
C SER A 96 11.17 2.49 -13.94
N LEU A 97 11.56 1.23 -13.74
CA LEU A 97 10.97 0.07 -14.41
C LEU A 97 9.50 -0.13 -14.01
N TYR A 98 9.17 0.16 -12.74
CA TYR A 98 7.82 0.03 -12.22
C TYR A 98 6.86 1.18 -12.61
N ARG A 99 7.34 2.22 -13.32
CA ARG A 99 6.45 3.28 -13.88
C ARG A 99 5.37 2.75 -14.82
N ARG A 100 5.57 1.58 -15.43
CA ARG A 100 4.60 0.92 -16.31
C ARG A 100 3.63 -0.01 -15.55
N GLY A 101 3.58 0.13 -14.22
CA GLY A 101 2.63 -0.45 -13.27
C GLY A 101 2.11 -1.83 -13.62
N GLY A 102 0.95 -1.88 -14.31
CA GLY A 102 0.23 -3.11 -14.60
C GLY A 102 1.02 -4.12 -15.45
N LEU A 103 1.70 -3.68 -16.51
CA LEU A 103 2.45 -4.59 -17.39
C LEU A 103 3.64 -5.20 -16.64
N ALA A 104 4.37 -4.38 -15.87
CA ALA A 104 5.52 -4.85 -15.10
C ALA A 104 5.08 -5.85 -14.02
N ALA A 105 4.03 -5.53 -13.25
CA ALA A 105 3.46 -6.43 -12.24
C ALA A 105 3.00 -7.77 -12.85
N GLY A 106 2.30 -7.73 -13.98
CA GLY A 106 1.84 -8.93 -14.69
C GLY A 106 2.99 -9.79 -15.20
N LEU A 107 4.00 -9.18 -15.84
CA LEU A 107 5.18 -9.89 -16.33
C LEU A 107 6.00 -10.51 -15.19
N ILE A 108 6.24 -9.77 -14.09
CA ILE A 108 6.98 -10.30 -12.93
C ILE A 108 6.21 -11.47 -12.31
N SER A 109 4.88 -11.39 -12.22
CA SER A 109 4.05 -12.50 -11.72
C SER A 109 4.13 -13.72 -12.62
N ALA A 110 3.98 -13.55 -13.93
CA ALA A 110 4.05 -14.63 -14.90
C ALA A 110 5.44 -15.28 -14.92
N LEU A 111 6.51 -14.49 -14.92
CA LEU A 111 7.89 -14.97 -14.87
C LEU A 111 8.21 -15.64 -13.54
N GLY A 112 7.73 -15.10 -12.42
CA GLY A 112 7.90 -15.70 -11.10
C GLY A 112 7.22 -17.06 -11.00
N ALA A 113 5.97 -17.16 -11.43
CA ALA A 113 5.24 -18.43 -11.47
C ALA A 113 5.90 -19.44 -12.42
N ALA A 114 6.26 -19.00 -13.63
CA ALA A 114 6.97 -19.84 -14.60
C ALA A 114 8.32 -20.33 -14.05
N ALA A 115 9.09 -19.47 -13.40
CA ALA A 115 10.38 -19.83 -12.81
C ALA A 115 10.20 -20.86 -11.68
N VAL A 116 9.25 -20.65 -10.76
CA VAL A 116 8.99 -21.62 -9.67
C VAL A 116 8.56 -22.97 -10.24
N LEU A 117 7.59 -22.98 -11.17
CA LEU A 117 7.10 -24.21 -11.80
C LEU A 117 8.20 -24.93 -12.58
N PHE A 118 9.01 -24.20 -13.34
CA PHE A 118 10.13 -24.74 -14.10
C PHE A 118 11.22 -25.33 -13.19
N LEU A 119 11.57 -24.64 -12.10
CA LEU A 119 12.55 -25.14 -11.13
C LEU A 119 12.04 -26.41 -10.43
N VAL A 120 10.77 -26.46 -10.04
CA VAL A 120 10.16 -27.68 -9.47
C VAL A 120 10.19 -28.82 -10.49
N PHE A 121 9.80 -28.54 -11.74
CA PHE A 121 9.84 -29.53 -12.82
C PHE A 121 11.25 -30.11 -13.03
N LEU A 122 12.27 -29.25 -13.08
CA LEU A 122 13.66 -29.67 -13.29
C LEU A 122 14.24 -30.47 -12.12
N VAL A 123 13.98 -30.04 -10.88
CA VAL A 123 14.64 -30.59 -9.69
C VAL A 123 13.88 -31.79 -9.10
N ARG A 124 12.54 -31.80 -9.23
CA ARG A 124 11.67 -32.79 -8.58
C ARG A 124 10.94 -33.70 -9.56
N GLY A 125 10.92 -33.33 -10.85
CA GLY A 125 10.22 -34.05 -11.90
C GLY A 125 8.74 -33.69 -12.03
N PRO A 126 8.11 -33.99 -13.17
CA PRO A 126 6.73 -33.61 -13.47
C PRO A 126 5.69 -34.24 -12.54
N GLU A 127 5.92 -35.45 -12.04
CA GLU A 127 4.92 -36.16 -11.21
C GLU A 127 4.63 -35.43 -9.89
N VAL A 128 5.60 -34.69 -9.36
CA VAL A 128 5.45 -33.90 -8.13
C VAL A 128 4.55 -32.68 -8.34
N LEU A 129 4.35 -32.21 -9.57
CA LEU A 129 3.45 -31.09 -9.85
C LEU A 129 1.98 -31.49 -9.96
N PHE A 130 1.72 -32.76 -10.30
CA PHE A 130 0.39 -33.28 -10.66
C PHE A 130 -0.06 -34.45 -9.78
N SER A 131 0.50 -34.60 -8.58
CA SER A 131 0.11 -35.64 -7.62
C SER A 131 -0.52 -35.04 -6.36
N ALA A 132 -1.36 -35.83 -5.69
CA ALA A 132 -1.95 -35.44 -4.41
C ALA A 132 -0.93 -35.62 -3.27
N HIS A 133 -0.72 -34.57 -2.48
CA HIS A 133 0.27 -34.56 -1.39
C HIS A 133 -0.41 -34.35 -0.04
N VAL A 134 -0.90 -35.44 0.57
CA VAL A 134 -1.78 -35.39 1.77
C VAL A 134 -1.03 -35.66 3.09
N ARG A 135 0.27 -36.00 3.03
CA ARG A 135 1.07 -36.37 4.22
C ARG A 135 1.68 -35.14 4.90
N GLU A 136 2.07 -35.27 6.17
CA GLU A 136 2.89 -34.26 6.87
C GLU A 136 4.13 -33.89 6.06
N GLY A 137 4.43 -32.59 5.98
CA GLY A 137 5.53 -32.06 5.17
C GLY A 137 5.33 -32.16 3.65
N ALA A 138 4.10 -32.44 3.19
CA ALA A 138 3.72 -32.54 1.78
C ALA A 138 4.24 -31.38 0.91
N PHE A 139 4.10 -30.15 1.40
CA PHE A 139 4.55 -28.94 0.71
C PHE A 139 6.06 -28.93 0.46
N TYR A 140 6.84 -29.43 1.42
CA TYR A 140 8.31 -29.49 1.32
C TYR A 140 8.79 -30.53 0.30
N ARG A 141 7.92 -31.45 -0.13
CA ARG A 141 8.22 -32.34 -1.26
C ARG A 141 8.16 -31.59 -2.57
N VAL A 142 7.21 -30.67 -2.75
CA VAL A 142 7.07 -29.87 -3.97
C VAL A 142 8.17 -28.81 -4.03
N VAL A 143 8.27 -27.96 -3.00
CA VAL A 143 9.31 -26.93 -2.91
C VAL A 143 10.10 -27.16 -1.62
N PRO A 144 11.41 -27.43 -1.65
CA PRO A 144 12.18 -27.63 -0.43
C PRO A 144 12.08 -26.43 0.52
N TYR A 145 12.07 -26.68 1.83
CA TYR A 145 11.92 -25.64 2.86
C TYR A 145 12.88 -24.44 2.64
N LEU A 146 14.17 -24.70 2.41
CA LEU A 146 15.15 -23.62 2.17
C LEU A 146 14.87 -22.81 0.90
N ALA A 147 14.30 -23.45 -0.13
CA ALA A 147 13.91 -22.78 -1.37
C ALA A 147 12.67 -21.88 -1.19
N MET A 148 11.85 -22.11 -0.14
CA MET A 148 10.78 -21.18 0.24
C MET A 148 11.32 -20.04 1.11
N VAL A 149 12.07 -20.39 2.17
CA VAL A 149 12.43 -19.42 3.23
C VAL A 149 13.53 -18.46 2.79
N LEU A 150 14.59 -18.93 2.12
CA LEU A 150 15.72 -18.05 1.78
C LEU A 150 15.32 -16.92 0.82
N PRO A 151 14.62 -17.18 -0.31
CA PRO A 151 14.19 -16.10 -1.19
C PRO A 151 13.18 -15.18 -0.50
N ALA A 152 12.20 -15.73 0.24
CA ALA A 152 11.21 -14.93 0.96
C ALA A 152 11.86 -13.98 1.96
N LEU A 153 12.80 -14.48 2.77
CA LEU A 153 13.54 -13.68 3.74
C LEU A 153 14.39 -12.61 3.04
N ALA A 154 15.14 -12.98 2.00
CA ALA A 154 15.96 -12.04 1.24
C ALA A 154 15.13 -10.89 0.64
N MET A 155 14.01 -11.21 -0.01
CA MET A 155 13.10 -10.21 -0.57
C MET A 155 12.47 -9.33 0.51
N THR A 156 12.08 -9.91 1.65
CA THR A 156 11.50 -9.18 2.78
C THR A 156 12.49 -8.21 3.39
N LEU A 157 13.70 -8.68 3.73
CA LEU A 157 14.75 -7.84 4.31
C LEU A 157 15.18 -6.73 3.34
N TYR A 158 15.31 -7.05 2.05
CA TYR A 158 15.59 -6.07 1.02
C TYR A 158 14.49 -5.00 0.94
N GLY A 159 13.23 -5.39 0.82
CA GLY A 159 12.10 -4.47 0.74
C GLY A 159 11.99 -3.57 1.96
N LEU A 160 12.13 -4.15 3.17
CA LEU A 160 12.16 -3.39 4.42
C LEU A 160 13.33 -2.41 4.46
N ALA A 161 14.54 -2.82 4.08
CA ALA A 161 15.69 -1.93 4.04
C ALA A 161 15.45 -0.74 3.10
N VAL A 162 14.95 -0.98 1.88
CA VAL A 162 14.63 0.08 0.91
C VAL A 162 13.59 1.05 1.47
N LEU A 163 12.51 0.54 2.06
CA LEU A 163 11.44 1.35 2.63
C LEU A 163 11.92 2.17 3.83
N LEU A 164 12.63 1.55 4.78
CA LEU A 164 13.15 2.23 5.97
C LEU A 164 14.16 3.33 5.60
N MET A 165 15.11 3.04 4.70
CA MET A 165 16.04 4.07 4.21
C MET A 165 15.30 5.20 3.50
N GLY A 166 14.28 4.87 2.69
CA GLY A 166 13.42 5.85 2.04
C GLY A 166 12.67 6.72 3.03
N THR A 167 12.08 6.14 4.07
CA THR A 167 11.36 6.86 5.14
C THR A 167 12.28 7.77 5.94
N ILE A 168 13.49 7.32 6.28
CA ILE A 168 14.47 8.16 7.00
C ILE A 168 14.86 9.37 6.16
N ARG A 169 15.07 9.19 4.85
CA ARG A 169 15.36 10.29 3.93
C ARG A 169 14.17 11.23 3.78
N PHE A 170 12.97 10.69 3.56
CA PHE A 170 11.72 11.46 3.51
C PHE A 170 11.50 12.29 4.77
N TRP A 171 11.77 11.72 5.94
CA TRP A 171 11.64 12.39 7.22
C TRP A 171 12.58 13.60 7.33
N ARG A 172 13.86 13.43 6.94
CA ARG A 172 14.84 14.53 6.95
C ARG A 172 14.48 15.62 5.95
N ASP A 173 14.09 15.24 4.75
CA ASP A 173 13.77 16.17 3.65
C ASP A 173 12.44 16.92 3.91
N THR A 174 11.58 16.41 4.79
CA THR A 174 10.35 17.08 5.26
C THR A 174 10.52 17.79 6.61
N HIS A 175 11.76 18.19 6.94
CA HIS A 175 12.14 18.95 8.13
C HIS A 175 11.97 18.22 9.48
N GLY A 176 11.87 16.89 9.47
CA GLY A 176 11.82 16.06 10.67
C GLY A 176 13.21 15.80 11.26
N SER A 177 13.33 15.95 12.58
CA SER A 177 14.54 15.56 13.31
C SER A 177 14.47 14.10 13.79
N LEU A 178 15.61 13.41 13.91
CA LEU A 178 15.60 12.00 14.34
C LEU A 178 15.06 11.79 15.76
N GLY A 179 15.20 12.78 16.64
CA GLY A 179 14.66 12.70 18.00
C GLY A 179 13.13 12.70 18.03
N GLU A 180 12.50 13.47 17.14
CA GLU A 180 11.04 13.56 17.00
C GLU A 180 10.40 12.28 16.45
N LEU A 181 11.14 11.51 15.63
CA LEU A 181 10.63 10.28 15.02
C LEU A 181 10.24 9.24 16.09
N PHE A 182 10.83 9.32 17.28
CA PHE A 182 10.58 8.41 18.41
C PHE A 182 9.70 9.02 19.50
N ASP A 183 8.98 10.12 19.23
CA ASP A 183 7.99 10.65 20.19
C ASP A 183 6.85 9.62 20.40
N PRO A 184 6.72 9.03 21.61
CA PRO A 184 5.74 7.96 21.85
C PRO A 184 4.29 8.42 21.71
N ARG A 185 4.00 9.68 22.03
CA ARG A 185 2.63 10.22 21.96
C ARG A 185 2.24 10.49 20.52
N ALA A 186 3.15 11.06 19.73
CA ALA A 186 2.93 11.24 18.30
C ALA A 186 2.76 9.90 17.57
N PHE A 187 3.57 8.90 17.93
CA PHE A 187 3.46 7.55 17.39
C PHE A 187 2.10 6.90 17.73
N LEU A 188 1.64 7.01 18.98
CA LEU A 188 0.34 6.47 19.38
C LEU A 188 -0.80 7.13 18.60
N ARG A 189 -0.78 8.45 18.45
CA ARG A 189 -1.80 9.18 17.70
C ARG A 189 -1.80 8.83 16.21
N ALA A 190 -0.61 8.78 15.59
CA ALA A 190 -0.48 8.36 14.20
C ALA A 190 -0.94 6.92 13.98
N THR A 191 -0.71 6.03 14.95
CA THR A 191 -1.21 4.64 14.93
C THR A 191 -2.73 4.63 14.96
N GLU A 192 -3.36 5.37 15.88
CA GLU A 192 -4.82 5.49 15.97
C GLU A 192 -5.42 6.01 14.64
N ASP A 193 -4.84 7.07 14.07
CA ASP A 193 -5.29 7.66 12.81
C ASP A 193 -5.11 6.69 11.63
N ALA A 194 -4.02 5.92 11.59
CA ALA A 194 -3.76 4.91 10.57
C ALA A 194 -4.74 3.74 10.65
N PHE A 195 -4.96 3.17 11.85
CA PHE A 195 -5.86 2.03 12.05
C PHE A 195 -7.34 2.40 11.93
N SER A 196 -7.71 3.63 12.26
CA SER A 196 -9.09 4.11 12.05
C SER A 196 -9.35 4.59 10.62
N LEU A 197 -8.29 4.86 9.85
CA LEU A 197 -8.34 5.58 8.57
C LEU A 197 -9.16 6.87 8.69
N ARG A 198 -8.95 7.63 9.77
CA ARG A 198 -9.72 8.84 10.11
C ARG A 198 -9.81 9.83 8.94
N TYR A 199 -8.70 10.05 8.25
CA TYR A 199 -8.59 10.99 7.14
C TYR A 199 -9.33 10.55 5.86
N LEU A 200 -9.76 9.28 5.77
CA LEU A 200 -10.68 8.79 4.72
C LEU A 200 -12.16 9.03 5.05
N ALA A 201 -12.46 9.70 6.17
CA ALA A 201 -13.81 10.15 6.51
C ALA A 201 -14.15 11.55 5.97
N GLY A 202 -13.21 12.26 5.32
CA GLY A 202 -13.48 13.51 4.56
C GLY A 202 -14.23 14.61 5.33
N GLY A 203 -13.80 14.91 6.56
CA GLY A 203 -14.47 15.90 7.43
C GLY A 203 -15.69 15.34 8.19
N GLY A 204 -16.07 14.08 7.94
CA GLY A 204 -17.11 13.36 8.71
C GLY A 204 -18.09 12.60 7.80
N ALA A 205 -18.47 13.19 6.67
CA ALA A 205 -19.50 12.65 5.75
C ALA A 205 -18.99 11.54 4.80
N GLY A 206 -17.68 11.25 4.80
CA GLY A 206 -17.03 10.38 3.84
C GLY A 206 -16.27 11.17 2.77
N CYS A 207 -15.72 10.45 1.79
CA CYS A 207 -14.99 11.07 0.68
C CYS A 207 -15.81 11.11 -0.60
N ASN A 208 -15.55 12.10 -1.44
CA ASN A 208 -16.12 12.22 -2.77
C ASN A 208 -15.39 11.27 -3.72
N TYR A 209 -15.76 10.00 -3.65
CA TYR A 209 -15.19 8.92 -4.45
C TYR A 209 -16.24 7.81 -4.62
N PRO A 210 -16.58 7.39 -5.85
CA PRO A 210 -15.86 7.63 -7.10
C PRO A 210 -16.17 8.97 -7.80
N ASP A 211 -17.24 9.66 -7.39
CA ASP A 211 -17.77 10.88 -8.00
C ASP A 211 -17.96 12.00 -6.96
N ALA A 212 -18.75 13.01 -7.30
CA ALA A 212 -19.03 14.15 -6.43
C ALA A 212 -19.85 13.82 -5.17
N ALA A 213 -20.42 12.62 -5.02
CA ALA A 213 -21.19 12.26 -3.84
C ALA A 213 -20.30 11.80 -2.67
N PHE A 214 -20.64 12.21 -1.46
CA PHE A 214 -19.97 11.76 -0.24
C PHE A 214 -20.26 10.27 0.04
N SER A 215 -19.22 9.49 0.29
CA SER A 215 -19.34 8.06 0.59
C SER A 215 -18.23 7.55 1.51
N HIS A 216 -18.57 6.61 2.39
CA HIS A 216 -17.60 5.85 3.18
C HIS A 216 -17.15 4.56 2.49
N ALA A 217 -17.65 4.24 1.29
CA ALA A 217 -17.37 2.97 0.61
C ALA A 217 -15.85 2.72 0.45
N ARG A 218 -15.09 3.74 0.01
CA ARG A 218 -13.63 3.62 -0.12
C ARG A 218 -12.96 3.33 1.23
N ARG A 219 -13.42 3.94 2.32
CA ARG A 219 -12.86 3.71 3.67
C ARG A 219 -13.10 2.26 4.11
N TRP A 220 -14.32 1.75 3.98
CA TRP A 220 -14.66 0.39 4.36
C TRP A 220 -13.90 -0.65 3.53
N LEU A 221 -13.87 -0.48 2.21
CA LEU A 221 -13.12 -1.37 1.33
C LEU A 221 -11.62 -1.33 1.63
N HIS A 222 -11.07 -0.16 1.94
CA HIS A 222 -9.68 -0.04 2.37
C HIS A 222 -9.43 -0.68 3.75
N HIS A 223 -10.39 -0.65 4.67
CA HIS A 223 -10.29 -1.40 5.93
C HIS A 223 -10.26 -2.91 5.68
N LEU A 224 -11.08 -3.43 4.76
CA LEU A 224 -11.01 -4.83 4.37
C LEU A 224 -9.62 -5.20 3.82
N VAL A 225 -9.02 -4.32 3.00
CA VAL A 225 -7.65 -4.55 2.51
C VAL A 225 -6.62 -4.48 3.65
N PHE A 226 -6.68 -3.45 4.48
CA PHE A 226 -5.72 -3.21 5.56
C PHE A 226 -5.74 -4.32 6.60
N TYR A 227 -6.92 -4.61 7.17
CA TYR A 227 -7.06 -5.67 8.16
C TYR A 227 -6.92 -7.05 7.55
N GLY A 228 -7.35 -7.25 6.30
CA GLY A 228 -7.14 -8.52 5.59
C GLY A 228 -5.66 -8.86 5.45
N PHE A 229 -4.85 -7.87 5.03
CA PHE A 229 -3.39 -8.01 4.97
C PHE A 229 -2.77 -8.31 6.35
N LEU A 230 -3.20 -7.63 7.41
CA LEU A 230 -2.70 -7.87 8.77
C LEU A 230 -3.04 -9.28 9.27
N LEU A 231 -4.23 -9.81 8.95
CA LEU A 231 -4.63 -11.17 9.29
C LEU A 231 -3.80 -12.22 8.52
N ASP A 232 -3.51 -11.99 7.24
CA ASP A 232 -2.63 -12.88 6.46
C ASP A 232 -1.17 -12.86 6.94
N LEU A 233 -0.69 -11.69 7.36
CA LEU A 233 0.61 -11.56 8.02
C LEU A 233 0.63 -12.31 9.36
N ALA A 234 -0.44 -12.19 10.16
CA ALA A 234 -0.58 -12.91 11.41
C ALA A 234 -0.65 -14.43 11.17
N SER A 235 -1.40 -14.88 10.17
CA SER A 235 -1.46 -16.28 9.73
C SER A 235 -0.07 -16.84 9.44
N THR A 236 0.71 -16.14 8.60
CA THR A 236 2.07 -16.53 8.24
C THR A 236 3.01 -16.54 9.45
N THR A 237 2.87 -15.56 10.35
CA THR A 237 3.66 -15.46 11.58
C THR A 237 3.37 -16.62 12.53
N VAL A 238 2.09 -16.95 12.75
CA VAL A 238 1.68 -18.09 13.58
C VAL A 238 2.13 -19.40 12.94
N ALA A 239 2.02 -19.56 11.62
CA ALA A 239 2.52 -20.72 10.89
C ALA A 239 4.05 -20.89 11.07
N ALA A 240 4.81 -19.80 11.01
CA ALA A 240 6.24 -19.83 11.28
C ALA A 240 6.53 -20.23 12.74
N ILE A 241 5.76 -19.72 13.70
CA ILE A 241 5.92 -20.08 15.10
C ILE A 241 5.67 -21.58 15.32
N TYR A 242 4.58 -22.10 14.73
CA TYR A 242 4.20 -23.51 14.78
C TYR A 242 5.33 -24.40 14.26
N ASP A 243 5.87 -24.09 13.08
CA ASP A 243 6.91 -24.90 12.44
C ASP A 243 8.25 -24.84 13.20
N HIS A 244 8.70 -23.65 13.63
CA HIS A 244 10.07 -23.44 14.13
C HIS A 244 10.21 -23.63 15.64
N PHE A 245 9.17 -23.32 16.42
CA PHE A 245 9.24 -23.37 17.88
C PHE A 245 8.41 -24.51 18.48
N LEU A 246 7.32 -24.92 17.81
CA LEU A 246 6.45 -26.00 18.30
C LEU A 246 6.65 -27.34 17.56
N GLY A 247 7.39 -27.34 16.44
CA GLY A 247 7.60 -28.52 15.61
C GLY A 247 6.32 -29.01 14.89
N TRP A 248 5.28 -28.17 14.82
CA TRP A 248 4.03 -28.48 14.14
C TRP A 248 4.17 -28.13 12.66
N THR A 249 4.35 -29.14 11.82
CA THR A 249 4.57 -28.93 10.39
C THR A 249 3.26 -28.93 9.61
N ALA A 250 3.16 -28.10 8.58
CA ALA A 250 2.03 -28.11 7.63
C ALA A 250 1.91 -29.46 6.89
N PRO A 251 0.70 -29.86 6.40
CA PRO A 251 -0.57 -29.12 6.35
C PRO A 251 -1.27 -28.98 7.72
N TYR A 252 -1.78 -27.77 8.01
CA TYR A 252 -2.54 -27.52 9.24
C TYR A 252 -4.04 -27.84 9.09
N PRO A 253 -4.73 -28.25 10.18
CA PRO A 253 -6.19 -28.39 10.20
C PRO A 253 -6.93 -27.11 9.83
N LEU A 254 -8.14 -27.22 9.26
CA LEU A 254 -8.90 -26.06 8.77
C LEU A 254 -9.27 -25.05 9.86
N LEU A 255 -9.47 -25.52 11.10
CA LEU A 255 -9.80 -24.67 12.25
C LEU A 255 -8.56 -24.20 13.03
N SER A 256 -7.35 -24.51 12.55
CA SER A 256 -6.12 -24.01 13.17
C SER A 256 -6.00 -22.50 13.00
N TRP A 257 -5.32 -21.83 13.94
CA TRP A 257 -5.08 -20.39 13.88
C TRP A 257 -4.48 -19.90 12.56
N PRO A 258 -3.41 -20.53 12.00
CA PRO A 258 -2.89 -20.13 10.69
C PRO A 258 -3.96 -20.15 9.59
N VAL A 259 -4.74 -21.23 9.49
CA VAL A 259 -5.72 -21.38 8.40
C VAL A 259 -6.90 -20.43 8.59
N ALA A 260 -7.42 -20.29 9.81
CA ALA A 260 -8.54 -19.40 10.10
C ALA A 260 -8.18 -17.93 9.82
N LEU A 261 -7.04 -17.46 10.34
CA LEU A 261 -6.57 -16.08 10.10
C LEU A 261 -6.35 -15.82 8.60
N GLY A 262 -5.69 -16.75 7.89
CA GLY A 262 -5.40 -16.59 6.46
C GLY A 262 -6.65 -16.70 5.57
N THR A 263 -7.64 -17.48 5.99
CA THR A 263 -8.92 -17.59 5.26
C THR A 263 -9.72 -16.29 5.39
N ILE A 264 -9.86 -15.78 6.62
CA ILE A 264 -10.58 -14.53 6.87
C ILE A 264 -9.84 -13.36 6.20
N GLY A 265 -8.52 -13.28 6.36
CA GLY A 265 -7.68 -12.26 5.74
C GLY A 265 -7.75 -12.28 4.22
N GLY A 266 -7.59 -13.45 3.60
CA GLY A 266 -7.73 -13.64 2.15
C GLY A 266 -9.10 -13.23 1.61
N VAL A 267 -10.20 -13.57 2.30
CA VAL A 267 -11.56 -13.17 1.88
C VAL A 267 -11.75 -11.66 2.00
N MET A 268 -11.27 -11.04 3.08
CA MET A 268 -11.30 -9.60 3.24
C MET A 268 -10.50 -8.89 2.15
N LEU A 269 -9.31 -9.40 1.80
CA LEU A 269 -8.51 -8.89 0.68
C LEU A 269 -9.25 -9.02 -0.64
N LEU A 270 -9.87 -10.16 -0.95
CA LEU A 270 -10.64 -10.35 -2.18
C LEU A 270 -11.74 -9.29 -2.34
N ILE A 271 -12.57 -9.12 -1.30
CA ILE A 271 -13.68 -8.17 -1.32
C ILE A 271 -13.15 -6.72 -1.37
N GLY A 272 -12.17 -6.40 -0.53
CA GLY A 272 -11.59 -5.06 -0.44
C GLY A 272 -10.91 -4.62 -1.73
N THR A 273 -10.03 -5.46 -2.29
CA THR A 273 -9.31 -5.14 -3.54
C THR A 273 -10.24 -5.12 -4.75
N GLY A 274 -11.17 -6.09 -4.87
CA GLY A 274 -12.18 -6.11 -5.92
C GLY A 274 -13.09 -4.88 -5.89
N GLY A 275 -13.56 -4.48 -4.70
CA GLY A 275 -14.35 -3.28 -4.52
C GLY A 275 -13.58 -2.00 -4.84
N LEU A 276 -12.32 -1.88 -4.42
CA LEU A 276 -11.50 -0.69 -4.73
C LEU A 276 -11.18 -0.59 -6.23
N LEU A 277 -10.95 -1.72 -6.91
CA LEU A 277 -10.80 -1.76 -8.36
C LEU A 277 -12.08 -1.31 -9.06
N TYR A 278 -13.24 -1.78 -8.61
CA TYR A 278 -14.53 -1.35 -9.14
C TYR A 278 -14.77 0.16 -8.94
N LEU A 279 -14.52 0.70 -7.74
CA LEU A 279 -14.66 2.13 -7.50
C LEU A 279 -13.69 2.95 -8.35
N LYS A 280 -12.47 2.44 -8.59
CA LYS A 280 -11.48 3.12 -9.44
C LYS A 280 -11.87 3.11 -10.91
N TRP A 281 -12.45 2.02 -11.40
CA TRP A 281 -12.97 1.98 -12.77
C TRP A 281 -14.13 2.96 -12.98
N ARG A 282 -14.93 3.21 -11.94
CA ARG A 282 -16.02 4.19 -11.94
C ARG A 282 -15.55 5.63 -11.64
N SER A 283 -14.31 5.84 -11.20
CA SER A 283 -13.89 7.12 -10.65
C SER A 283 -13.74 8.18 -11.71
N ASP A 284 -14.17 9.39 -11.39
CA ASP A 284 -13.91 10.58 -12.18
C ASP A 284 -12.40 10.71 -12.47
N GLU A 285 -12.07 10.92 -13.74
CA GLU A 285 -10.70 11.01 -14.24
C GLU A 285 -10.10 12.40 -14.03
N GLU A 286 -10.93 13.45 -13.98
CA GLU A 286 -10.46 14.83 -13.89
C GLU A 286 -9.64 15.13 -12.63
N PRO A 287 -10.06 14.75 -11.40
CA PRO A 287 -9.25 14.89 -10.20
C PRO A 287 -8.17 13.80 -10.04
N ALA A 288 -8.04 12.88 -11.00
CA ALA A 288 -7.11 11.76 -10.92
C ALA A 288 -5.76 12.09 -11.60
N GLU A 289 -4.71 11.39 -11.16
CA GLU A 289 -3.45 11.32 -11.90
C GLU A 289 -3.21 9.90 -12.41
N GLY A 290 -2.96 9.77 -13.72
CA GLY A 290 -2.85 8.50 -14.44
C GLY A 290 -1.71 7.61 -13.93
N ARG A 291 -0.54 8.19 -13.61
CA ARG A 291 0.59 7.43 -13.04
C ARG A 291 0.23 6.79 -11.70
N MET A 292 -0.45 7.54 -10.84
CA MET A 292 -0.90 7.07 -9.54
C MET A 292 -2.01 6.02 -9.69
N ALA A 293 -2.94 6.23 -10.61
CA ALA A 293 -4.00 5.27 -10.91
C ALA A 293 -3.45 3.93 -11.42
N ALA A 294 -2.48 3.95 -12.34
CA ALA A 294 -1.84 2.74 -12.86
C ALA A 294 -1.10 1.95 -11.77
N MET A 295 -0.41 2.65 -10.86
CA MET A 295 0.28 2.04 -9.73
C MET A 295 -0.70 1.44 -8.71
N ASP A 296 -1.83 2.11 -8.46
CA ASP A 296 -2.89 1.59 -7.59
C ASP A 296 -3.51 0.32 -8.18
N VAL A 297 -3.87 0.33 -9.46
CA VAL A 297 -4.47 -0.83 -10.15
C VAL A 297 -3.51 -2.01 -10.11
N ALA A 298 -2.23 -1.79 -10.42
CA ALA A 298 -1.21 -2.85 -10.40
C ALA A 298 -1.09 -3.49 -9.01
N PHE A 299 -1.02 -2.67 -7.96
CA PHE A 299 -0.89 -3.15 -6.59
C PHE A 299 -2.16 -3.88 -6.11
N LEU A 300 -3.36 -3.33 -6.40
CA LEU A 300 -4.62 -3.98 -6.04
C LEU A 300 -4.81 -5.30 -6.78
N ALA A 301 -4.45 -5.38 -8.06
CA ALA A 301 -4.51 -6.61 -8.84
C ALA A 301 -3.56 -7.68 -8.29
N LEU A 302 -2.33 -7.32 -7.90
CA LEU A 302 -1.39 -8.25 -7.27
C LEU A 302 -1.92 -8.79 -5.95
N LEU A 303 -2.48 -7.93 -5.08
CA LEU A 303 -3.09 -8.37 -3.83
C LEU A 303 -4.31 -9.28 -4.07
N LEU A 304 -5.18 -8.92 -5.03
CA LEU A 304 -6.33 -9.73 -5.43
C LEU A 304 -5.91 -11.12 -5.93
N LEU A 305 -4.89 -11.18 -6.79
CA LEU A 305 -4.37 -12.46 -7.30
C LEU A 305 -3.69 -13.27 -6.19
N THR A 306 -2.98 -12.62 -5.28
CA THR A 306 -2.34 -13.28 -4.14
C THR A 306 -3.39 -13.94 -3.24
N SER A 307 -4.44 -13.21 -2.86
CA SER A 307 -5.50 -13.76 -2.01
C SER A 307 -6.35 -14.81 -2.73
N LEU A 308 -6.67 -14.60 -4.01
CA LEU A 308 -7.38 -15.57 -4.83
C LEU A 308 -6.62 -16.90 -4.93
N THR A 309 -5.35 -16.84 -5.33
CA THR A 309 -4.52 -18.05 -5.50
C THR A 309 -4.27 -18.75 -4.16
N GLY A 310 -4.14 -18.01 -3.05
CA GLY A 310 -3.99 -18.59 -1.71
C GLY A 310 -5.25 -19.34 -1.25
N LEU A 311 -6.43 -18.76 -1.45
CA LEU A 311 -7.71 -19.40 -1.12
C LEU A 311 -8.00 -20.61 -2.03
N LEU A 312 -7.70 -20.52 -3.32
CA LEU A 312 -7.81 -21.66 -4.25
C LEU A 312 -6.86 -22.78 -3.86
N LEU A 313 -5.62 -22.46 -3.49
CA LEU A 313 -4.66 -23.43 -2.99
C LEU A 313 -5.18 -24.13 -1.73
N LEU A 314 -5.75 -23.39 -0.76
CA LEU A 314 -6.36 -23.97 0.43
C LEU A 314 -7.53 -24.91 0.08
N ALA A 315 -8.43 -24.47 -0.81
CA ALA A 315 -9.60 -25.24 -1.21
C ALA A 315 -9.25 -26.53 -1.96
N LEU A 316 -8.14 -26.53 -2.72
CA LEU A 316 -7.73 -27.64 -3.58
C LEU A 316 -6.47 -28.36 -3.07
N ARG A 317 -6.05 -28.11 -1.82
CA ARG A 317 -4.79 -28.61 -1.25
C ARG A 317 -4.65 -30.13 -1.22
N ASP A 318 -5.77 -30.85 -1.16
CA ASP A 318 -5.81 -32.32 -1.09
C ASP A 318 -5.95 -32.96 -2.48
N THR A 319 -5.89 -32.17 -3.55
CA THR A 319 -6.06 -32.63 -4.94
C THR A 319 -4.72 -32.65 -5.70
N PRO A 320 -4.64 -33.32 -6.87
CA PRO A 320 -3.50 -33.23 -7.78
C PRO A 320 -3.12 -31.81 -8.22
N ALA A 321 -4.02 -30.82 -8.09
CA ALA A 321 -3.75 -29.44 -8.46
C ALA A 321 -2.82 -28.70 -7.48
N MET A 322 -2.61 -29.24 -6.27
CA MET A 322 -1.91 -28.56 -5.18
C MET A 322 -0.49 -28.10 -5.56
N GLY A 323 0.32 -28.96 -6.18
CA GLY A 323 1.70 -28.61 -6.53
C GLY A 323 1.77 -27.45 -7.54
N THR A 324 0.88 -27.47 -8.53
CA THR A 324 0.78 -26.40 -9.54
C THR A 324 0.26 -25.09 -8.92
N LEU A 325 -0.80 -25.14 -8.11
CA LEU A 325 -1.36 -23.97 -7.43
C LEU A 325 -0.37 -23.36 -6.44
N LEU A 326 0.41 -24.18 -5.73
CA LEU A 326 1.48 -23.73 -4.85
C LEU A 326 2.53 -22.95 -5.64
N GLY A 327 2.98 -23.48 -6.78
CA GLY A 327 3.95 -22.81 -7.64
C GLY A 327 3.43 -21.47 -8.17
N ILE A 328 2.17 -21.42 -8.61
CA ILE A 328 1.51 -20.18 -9.05
C ILE A 328 1.44 -19.17 -7.90
N HIS A 329 0.93 -19.59 -6.73
CA HIS A 329 0.76 -18.72 -5.58
C HIS A 329 2.12 -18.14 -5.13
N LEU A 330 3.16 -18.97 -4.99
CA LEU A 330 4.51 -18.52 -4.64
C LEU A 330 5.08 -17.54 -5.68
N GLY A 331 4.83 -17.76 -6.97
CA GLY A 331 5.22 -16.83 -8.03
C GLY A 331 4.56 -15.46 -7.92
N VAL A 332 3.25 -15.44 -7.63
CA VAL A 332 2.49 -14.20 -7.42
C VAL A 332 2.94 -13.49 -6.14
N VAL A 333 3.15 -14.23 -5.04
CA VAL A 333 3.70 -13.68 -3.79
C VAL A 333 5.08 -13.09 -4.02
N ALA A 334 5.97 -13.79 -4.73
CA ALA A 334 7.29 -13.25 -5.06
C ALA A 334 7.19 -11.93 -5.85
N ALA A 335 6.27 -11.86 -6.82
CA ALA A 335 6.02 -10.63 -7.57
C ALA A 335 5.52 -9.48 -6.69
N LEU A 336 4.61 -9.77 -5.75
CA LEU A 336 4.18 -8.81 -4.75
C LEU A 336 5.38 -8.25 -3.96
N PHE A 337 6.23 -9.12 -3.40
CA PHE A 337 7.37 -8.70 -2.58
C PHE A 337 8.46 -7.95 -3.37
N ILE A 338 8.74 -8.36 -4.61
CA ILE A 338 9.70 -7.69 -5.50
C ILE A 338 9.24 -6.26 -5.82
N THR A 339 7.93 -6.08 -6.02
CA THR A 339 7.35 -4.78 -6.44
C THR A 339 6.96 -3.89 -5.26
N LEU A 340 6.83 -4.46 -4.07
CA LEU A 340 6.42 -3.81 -2.83
C LEU A 340 7.14 -2.47 -2.56
N PRO A 341 8.49 -2.37 -2.56
CA PRO A 341 9.17 -1.11 -2.25
C PRO A 341 9.09 -0.05 -3.37
N TYR A 342 8.63 -0.43 -4.56
CA TYR A 342 8.60 0.44 -5.75
C TYR A 342 7.19 0.85 -6.17
N GLY A 343 6.16 0.27 -5.54
CA GLY A 343 4.76 0.49 -5.90
C GLY A 343 3.97 1.29 -4.87
N LYS A 344 2.64 1.12 -4.92
CA LYS A 344 1.72 1.84 -4.04
C LYS A 344 1.95 1.52 -2.57
N PHE A 345 2.47 0.33 -2.23
CA PHE A 345 2.70 -0.07 -0.84
C PHE A 345 3.58 0.91 -0.05
N ALA A 346 4.50 1.61 -0.72
CA ALA A 346 5.34 2.62 -0.09
C ALA A 346 4.54 3.75 0.60
N HIS A 347 3.29 3.99 0.16
CA HIS A 347 2.40 4.95 0.83
C HIS A 347 2.20 4.64 2.31
N LEU A 348 2.21 3.36 2.70
CA LEU A 348 2.06 2.95 4.10
C LEU A 348 3.11 3.63 4.97
N PHE A 349 4.36 3.71 4.50
CA PHE A 349 5.48 4.25 5.27
C PHE A 349 5.53 5.78 5.21
N TYR A 350 5.43 6.37 4.01
CA TYR A 350 5.53 7.83 3.88
C TYR A 350 4.33 8.55 4.48
N ARG A 351 3.12 7.99 4.35
CA ARG A 351 1.93 8.55 4.99
C ARG A 351 1.98 8.38 6.51
N TYR A 352 2.47 7.25 7.01
CA TYR A 352 2.63 7.07 8.44
C TYR A 352 3.63 8.07 9.04
N ALA A 353 4.76 8.29 8.36
CA ALA A 353 5.71 9.35 8.73
C ALA A 353 5.04 10.75 8.69
N ALA A 354 4.24 11.05 7.67
CA ALA A 354 3.49 12.30 7.62
C ALA A 354 2.45 12.43 8.76
N LEU A 355 1.79 11.34 9.16
CA LEU A 355 0.87 11.35 10.31
C LEU A 355 1.60 11.62 11.62
N ILE A 356 2.78 11.02 11.83
CA ILE A 356 3.62 11.31 13.01
C ILE A 356 3.97 12.80 13.03
N ARG A 357 4.43 13.35 11.89
CA ARG A 357 4.76 14.78 11.77
C ARG A 357 3.55 15.66 12.10
N ASN A 358 2.38 15.36 11.55
CA ASN A 358 1.17 16.12 11.84
C ASN A 358 0.78 16.06 13.32
N ALA A 359 0.90 14.90 13.97
CA ALA A 359 0.63 14.76 15.39
C ALA A 359 1.59 15.56 16.28
N ILE A 360 2.85 15.75 15.84
CA ILE A 360 3.83 16.61 16.52
C ILE A 360 3.44 18.08 16.35
N GLU A 361 3.15 18.51 15.11
CA GLU A 361 2.73 19.89 14.80
C GLU A 361 1.45 20.27 15.57
N GLU A 362 0.42 19.42 15.58
CA GLU A 362 -0.83 19.64 16.33
C GLU A 362 -0.61 19.82 17.84
N ARG A 363 0.32 19.05 18.41
CA ARG A 363 0.65 19.15 19.84
C ARG A 363 1.43 20.41 20.17
N ALA A 364 2.31 20.85 19.28
CA ALA A 364 3.04 22.09 19.45
C ALA A 364 2.08 23.29 19.47
N ASP A 365 1.10 23.32 18.55
CA ASP A 365 0.07 24.36 18.52
C ASP A 365 -0.75 24.39 19.82
N ALA A 366 -1.22 23.24 20.29
CA ALA A 366 -1.98 23.14 21.53
C ALA A 366 -1.19 23.66 22.74
N ALA A 367 0.10 23.34 22.81
CA ALA A 367 0.98 23.83 23.87
C ALA A 367 1.27 25.34 23.81
N THR A 368 1.07 25.99 22.66
CA THR A 368 1.19 27.44 22.51
C THR A 368 -0.13 28.19 22.72
N ALA A 369 -1.26 27.48 22.71
CA ALA A 369 -2.59 28.03 22.92
C ALA A 369 -2.98 28.07 24.42
N ASP A 370 -2.39 27.19 25.22
CA ASP A 370 -2.44 27.17 26.69
C ASP A 370 -1.40 28.13 27.30
#